data_AF-A0A2P2EA23-F1
#
_entry.id   AF-A0A2P2EA23-F1
#
_cell.length_a   1.000
_cell.length_b   1.000
_cell.length_c   1.000
_cell.angle_alpha   90.00
_cell.angle_beta   90.00
_cell.angle_gamma   90.00
#
_symmetry.space_group_name_H-M   'P 1'
#
loop_
_entity.id
_entity.type
_entity.pdbx_description
1 polymer ?
#
loop_
_entity_poly.entity_id
_entity_poly.type
_entity_poly.pdbx_seq_one_letter_code
_entity_poly.pdbx_strand_id
1 'polypeptide(L)'
;MDHETAKSALAGLKRIEGQVRGISRMVEEGRYCIDVVTQIEAARAALGRVEADLLRGHLGHCVAAAMKAPDPAEQQRVIEELIKVFRR
;
A
#
# COMPACT_ATOMS: atom_id res chain seq x y z
N MET A 1 2.36 -13.64 1.25
CA MET A 1 3.25 -12.50 0.99
C MET A 1 4.67 -12.99 1.13
N ASP A 2 5.53 -12.75 0.15
CA ASP A 2 6.95 -13.13 0.24
C ASP A 2 7.74 -12.14 1.12
N HIS A 3 8.95 -12.56 1.51
CA HIS A 3 9.81 -11.82 2.44
C HIS A 3 10.32 -10.48 1.87
N GLU A 4 10.58 -10.40 0.57
CA GLU A 4 11.09 -9.18 -0.07
C GLU A 4 10.01 -8.10 -0.19
N THR A 5 8.79 -8.48 -0.59
CA THR A 5 7.61 -7.62 -0.58
C THR A 5 7.35 -7.07 0.82
N ALA A 6 7.41 -7.92 1.85
CA ALA A 6 7.22 -7.52 3.23
C ALA A 6 8.28 -6.48 3.69
N LYS A 7 9.55 -6.75 3.39
CA LYS A 7 10.67 -5.87 3.75
C LYS A 7 10.57 -4.50 3.06
N SER A 8 10.26 -4.48 1.76
CA SER A 8 10.07 -3.24 1.00
C SER A 8 8.90 -2.41 1.53
N ALA A 9 7.75 -3.06 1.77
CA ALA A 9 6.57 -2.40 2.31
C ALA A 9 6.84 -1.79 3.69
N LEU A 10 7.49 -2.52 4.60
CA LEU A 10 7.88 -2.02 5.92
C LEU A 10 8.82 -0.82 5.83
N ALA A 11 9.79 -0.84 4.92
CA ALA A 11 10.68 0.30 4.70
C ALA A 11 9.91 1.53 4.18
N GLY A 12 8.94 1.34 3.28
CA GLY A 12 8.03 2.37 2.81
C GLY A 12 7.20 2.99 3.94
N LEU A 13 6.55 2.14 4.73
CA LEU A 13 5.70 2.54 5.86
C LEU A 13 6.49 3.35 6.90
N LYS A 14 7.72 2.94 7.25
CA LYS A 14 8.58 3.70 8.18
C LYS A 14 8.90 5.12 7.67
N ARG A 15 9.09 5.29 6.35
CA ARG A 15 9.30 6.62 5.77
C ARG A 15 8.02 7.46 5.86
N ILE A 16 6.87 6.88 5.54
CA ILE A 16 5.57 7.54 5.61
C ILE A 16 5.26 7.98 7.04
N GLU A 17 5.55 7.15 8.03
CA GLU A 17 5.43 7.48 9.45
C GLU A 17 6.25 8.75 9.80
N GLY A 18 7.47 8.85 9.26
CA GLY A 18 8.29 10.05 9.38
C GLY A 18 7.68 11.29 8.70
N GLN A 19 7.09 11.11 7.51
CA GLN A 19 6.38 12.19 6.80
C GLN A 19 5.17 12.69 7.61
N VAL A 20 4.36 11.78 8.15
CA VAL A 20 3.19 12.12 8.97
C VAL A 20 3.61 12.89 10.22
N ARG A 21 4.66 12.45 10.92
CA ARG A 21 5.23 13.23 12.04
C ARG A 21 5.71 14.62 11.60
N GLY A 22 6.29 14.73 10.41
CA GLY A 22 6.68 16.01 9.83
C GLY A 22 5.48 16.93 9.60
N ILE A 23 4.41 16.41 9.00
CA ILE A 23 3.16 17.12 8.77
C ILE A 23 2.56 17.62 10.09
N SER A 24 2.52 16.78 11.14
CA SER A 24 2.04 17.18 12.47
C SER A 24 2.81 18.40 13.01
N ARG A 25 4.15 18.37 12.94
CA ARG A 25 4.98 19.52 13.36
C ARG A 25 4.69 20.78 12.54
N MET A 26 4.51 20.65 11.22
CA MET A 26 4.18 21.81 10.38
C MET A 26 2.85 22.46 10.80
N VAL A 27 1.87 21.65 11.22
CA VAL A 27 0.58 22.15 11.74
C VAL A 27 0.77 22.83 13.09
N GLU A 28 1.52 22.22 14.01
CA GLU A 28 1.84 22.79 15.33
C GLU A 28 2.59 24.13 15.23
N GLU A 29 3.51 24.23 14.27
CA GLU A 29 4.30 25.44 13.97
C GLU A 29 3.51 26.52 13.21
N GLY A 30 2.25 26.24 12.83
CA GLY A 30 1.42 27.20 12.09
C GLY A 30 1.95 27.50 10.67
N ARG A 31 2.58 26.51 10.02
CA ARG A 31 3.10 26.68 8.66
C ARG A 31 2.00 26.95 7.63
N TYR A 32 2.40 27.57 6.52
CA TYR A 32 1.51 27.91 5.42
C TYR A 32 0.73 26.70 4.91
N CYS A 33 -0.60 26.85 4.82
CA CYS A 33 -1.52 25.74 4.57
C CYS A 33 -1.19 24.96 3.29
N ILE A 34 -0.75 25.63 2.22
CA ILE A 34 -0.42 24.96 0.95
C ILE A 34 0.81 24.07 1.09
N ASP A 35 1.78 24.43 1.93
CA ASP A 35 2.95 23.59 2.18
C ASP A 35 2.54 22.30 2.92
N VAL A 36 1.66 22.43 3.92
CA VAL A 36 1.11 21.28 4.67
C VAL A 36 0.34 20.36 3.73
N VAL A 37 -0.55 20.92 2.90
CA VAL A 37 -1.31 20.15 1.89
C VAL A 37 -0.37 19.45 0.93
N THR A 38 0.69 20.12 0.46
CA THR A 38 1.70 19.51 -0.43
C THR A 38 2.39 18.32 0.22
N GLN A 39 2.73 18.39 1.52
CA GLN A 39 3.31 17.26 2.24
C GLN A 39 2.31 16.12 2.46
N ILE A 40 1.03 16.42 2.68
CA ILE A 40 -0.03 15.41 2.75
C ILE A 40 -0.14 14.66 1.41
N GLU A 41 -0.13 15.37 0.28
CA GLU A 41 -0.15 14.74 -1.04
C GLU A 41 1.08 13.87 -1.28
N ALA A 42 2.26 14.29 -0.81
CA ALA A 42 3.47 13.48 -0.87
C ALA A 42 3.36 12.18 -0.04
N ALA A 43 2.74 12.23 1.15
CA ALA A 43 2.48 11.06 1.98
C ALA A 43 1.42 10.13 1.34
N ARG A 44 0.36 10.69 0.75
CA ARG A 44 -0.65 9.93 -0.02
C ARG A 44 -0.01 9.19 -1.19
N ALA A 45 0.82 9.86 -1.99
CA ALA A 45 1.53 9.25 -3.10
C ALA A 45 2.50 8.14 -2.64
N ALA A 46 3.14 8.31 -1.48
CA ALA A 46 3.99 7.27 -0.90
C ALA A 46 3.19 6.05 -0.43
N LEU A 47 2.02 6.25 0.20
CA LEU A 47 1.10 5.16 0.55
C LEU A 47 0.62 4.40 -0.69
N GLY A 48 0.22 5.11 -1.75
CA GLY A 48 -0.21 4.47 -3.00
C GLY A 48 0.89 3.62 -3.65
N ARG A 49 2.17 4.00 -3.52
CA ARG A 49 3.29 3.15 -3.96
C ARG A 49 3.41 1.87 -3.14
N VAL A 50 3.31 1.96 -1.82
CA VAL A 50 3.35 0.77 -0.93
C VAL A 50 2.19 -0.16 -1.25
N GLU A 51 0.99 0.38 -1.45
CA GLU A 51 -0.19 -0.38 -1.86
C GLU A 51 0.02 -1.10 -3.19
N ALA A 52 0.52 -0.40 -4.21
CA ALA A 52 0.80 -0.98 -5.52
C ALA A 52 1.85 -2.10 -5.47
N ASP A 53 2.89 -1.96 -4.65
CA ASP A 53 3.92 -2.98 -4.47
C ASP A 53 3.36 -4.23 -3.77
N LEU A 54 2.54 -4.05 -2.73
CA LEU A 54 1.85 -5.16 -2.04
C LEU A 54 0.90 -5.91 -2.99
N LEU A 55 0.12 -5.17 -3.79
CA LEU A 55 -0.77 -5.75 -4.78
C LEU A 55 0.00 -6.52 -5.85
N ARG A 56 1.11 -5.97 -6.36
CA ARG A 56 1.99 -6.66 -7.31
C ARG A 56 2.53 -7.97 -6.74
N GLY A 57 2.97 -7.97 -5.49
CA GLY A 57 3.41 -9.18 -4.79
C GLY A 57 2.28 -10.21 -4.62
N HIS A 58 1.06 -9.76 -4.30
CA HIS A 58 -0.11 -10.64 -4.20
C HIS A 58 -0.48 -11.29 -5.55
N LEU A 59 -0.50 -10.51 -6.63
CA LEU A 59 -0.75 -11.01 -7.98
C LEU A 59 0.33 -12.02 -8.41
N GLY A 60 1.60 -11.71 -8.16
CA GLY A 60 2.73 -12.55 -8.57
C GLY A 60 2.88 -13.86 -7.80
N HIS A 61 2.40 -13.92 -6.55
CA HIS A 61 2.55 -15.11 -5.70
C HIS A 61 1.23 -15.82 -5.43
N CYS A 62 0.26 -15.13 -4.81
CA CYS A 62 -0.98 -15.76 -4.35
C CYS A 62 -1.92 -16.07 -5.52
N VAL A 63 -2.18 -15.09 -6.39
CA VAL A 63 -3.03 -15.31 -7.57
C VAL A 63 -2.38 -16.28 -8.54
N ALA A 64 -1.08 -16.07 -8.86
CA ALA A 64 -0.37 -16.95 -9.78
C ALA A 64 -0.29 -18.42 -9.29
N ALA A 65 -0.23 -18.65 -7.98
CA ALA A 65 -0.31 -19.99 -7.40
C ALA A 65 -1.73 -20.57 -7.50
N ALA A 66 -2.76 -19.79 -7.14
CA ALA A 66 -4.16 -20.23 -7.22
C ALA A 66 -4.57 -20.59 -8.66
N MET A 67 -4.12 -19.85 -9.68
CA MET A 67 -4.40 -20.17 -11.08
C MET A 67 -3.79 -21.51 -11.55
N LYS A 68 -2.80 -22.04 -10.82
CA LYS A 68 -2.19 -23.36 -11.08
C LYS A 68 -2.83 -24.46 -10.24
N ALA A 69 -3.68 -24.11 -9.28
CA ALA A 69 -4.38 -25.08 -8.44
C ALA A 69 -5.50 -25.76 -9.24
N PRO A 70 -5.76 -27.06 -8.98
CA PRO A 70 -6.80 -27.82 -9.68
C PRO A 70 -8.22 -27.47 -9.24
N ASP A 71 -8.39 -26.72 -8.14
CA ASP A 71 -9.69 -26.35 -7.58
C ASP A 71 -10.19 -24.99 -8.09
N PRO A 72 -11.28 -24.95 -8.89
CA PRO A 72 -11.88 -23.70 -9.36
C PRO A 72 -12.41 -22.80 -8.24
N ALA A 73 -12.79 -23.36 -7.08
CA ALA A 73 -13.27 -22.55 -5.96
C ALA A 73 -12.15 -21.72 -5.33
N GLU A 74 -10.93 -22.26 -5.28
CA GLU A 74 -9.75 -21.53 -4.83
C GLU A 74 -9.41 -20.37 -5.77
N GLN A 75 -9.51 -20.59 -7.09
CA GLN A 75 -9.31 -19.56 -8.10
C GLN A 75 -10.29 -18.40 -7.93
N GLN A 76 -11.58 -18.71 -7.79
CA GLN A 76 -12.63 -17.71 -7.61
C GLN A 76 -12.45 -16.90 -6.31
N ARG A 77 -12.10 -17.57 -5.20
CA ARG A 77 -11.89 -16.91 -3.91
C ARG A 77 -10.82 -15.82 -3.97
N VAL A 78 -9.66 -16.13 -4.53
CA VAL A 78 -8.53 -15.18 -4.59
C VAL A 78 -8.85 -13.98 -5.50
N ILE A 79 -9.58 -14.20 -6.59
CA ILE A 79 -10.06 -13.11 -7.46
C ILE A 79 -11.05 -12.21 -6.72
N GLU A 80 -12.01 -12.79 -5.98
CA GLU A 80 -12.99 -12.01 -5.21
C GLU A 80 -12.36 -11.18 -4.10
N GLU A 81 -11.31 -11.70 -3.44
CA GLU A 81 -10.54 -10.94 -2.45
C GLU A 81 -9.95 -9.67 -3.08
N LEU A 82 -9.39 -9.76 -4.29
CA LEU A 82 -8.86 -8.60 -5.02
C LEU A 82 -9.95 -7.58 -5.39
N ILE A 83 -11.09 -8.06 -5.91
CA ILE A 83 -12.23 -7.19 -6.27
C ILE A 83 -12.74 -6.40 -5.06
N LYS A 84 -12.79 -7.02 -3.87
CA LYS A 84 -13.23 -6.35 -2.64
C LYS A 84 -12.33 -5.18 -2.23
N VAL A 85 -11.02 -5.25 -2.52
CA VAL A 85 -10.07 -4.17 -2.21
C VAL A 85 -10.36 -2.93 -3.07
N PHE A 86 -10.61 -3.12 -4.37
CA PHE A 86 -10.83 -2.01 -5.32
C PHE A 86 -12.25 -1.44 -5.35
N ARG A 87 -13.21 -2.07 -4.68
CA ARG A 87 -14.58 -1.56 -4.54
C ARG A 87 -14.78 -0.64 -3.33
N ARG A 88 -13.71 -0.32 -2.59
CA ARG A 88 -13.75 0.62 -1.45
C ARG A 88 -13.67 2.07 -1.88
#